data_AF-A0A517U0Z9-F1
#
_entry.id   AF-A0A517U0Z9-F1
#
_cell.length_a   1.000
_cell.length_b   1.000
_cell.length_c   1.000
_cell.angle_alpha   90.00
_cell.angle_beta   90.00
_cell.angle_gamma   90.00
#
_symmetry.space_group_name_H-M   'P 1'
#
loop_
_entity.id
_entity.type
_entity.pdbx_description
1 polymer ?
#
loop_
_entity_poly.entity_id
_entity_poly.type
_entity_poly.pdbx_seq_one_letter_code
_entity_poly.pdbx_strand_id
1 'polypeptide(L)'
;MLRFKGFMLVAGAIMALLGAARLRAEQVGGLFAAGVPTLGGRFVWSDEVVDHGWRIQKHAVIGHYRLLDASDRRQAFGTFDACLAKLNEVKKAENFPPNPKEAVIVLHGLGAGRQFMEGLSEYLEENGNLATINVGYPSTMEDIDAYAASLDSVIRHLDGVERVSFVAHSMGNVVIRRYLNNLSRLDPAMRPPVEFKRMVMISPPNHGAELADQWADNKLVAAVAGKPLDQLAPSKGWPELERQLSTPDFQFGIIVGGRGDREGYLDAIPGDDDGLLSVETSKLAGATDFIQTKGIHQLMPQYKEVRAATLSYLLNGYFSSAATKHPIVAPAR
;
A
#
# COMPACT_ATOMS: atom_id res chain seq x y z
N MET A 1 2.27 30.87 4.53
CA MET A 1 2.90 30.76 5.87
C MET A 1 2.08 30.04 6.94
N LEU A 2 0.73 30.08 6.92
CA LEU A 2 -0.10 29.40 7.93
C LEU A 2 -0.30 27.88 7.68
N ARG A 3 -0.10 27.40 6.44
CA ARG A 3 -0.35 26.00 6.04
C ARG A 3 0.83 25.03 6.27
N PHE A 4 2.06 25.54 6.43
CA PHE A 4 3.26 24.72 6.74
C PHE A 4 3.27 24.21 8.20
N LYS A 5 2.46 24.83 9.08
CA LYS A 5 2.35 24.47 10.49
C LYS A 5 1.61 23.14 10.74
N GLY A 6 0.71 22.74 9.84
CA GLY A 6 -0.07 21.50 9.97
C GLY A 6 0.80 20.23 9.86
N PHE A 7 1.76 20.23 8.93
CA PHE A 7 2.68 19.10 8.73
C PHE A 7 3.69 18.95 9.88
N MET A 8 4.21 20.07 10.40
CA MET A 8 5.10 20.06 11.58
C MET A 8 4.40 19.57 12.86
N LEU A 9 3.09 19.81 13.01
CA LEU A 9 2.35 19.33 14.19
C LEU A 9 2.22 17.80 14.21
N VAL A 10 2.07 17.16 13.05
CA VAL A 10 2.03 15.69 12.93
C VAL A 10 3.40 15.09 13.20
N ALA A 11 4.47 15.68 12.65
CA ALA A 11 5.85 15.25 12.92
C ALA A 11 6.27 15.44 14.40
N GLY A 12 5.81 16.52 15.04
CA GLY A 12 6.04 16.78 16.47
C GLY A 12 5.37 15.78 17.41
N ALA A 13 4.15 15.33 17.07
CA ALA A 13 3.45 14.29 17.84
C ALA A 13 4.16 12.93 17.76
N ILE A 14 4.75 12.58 16.61
CA ILE A 14 5.53 11.36 16.40
C ILE A 14 6.79 11.34 17.26
N MET A 15 7.51 12.48 17.36
CA MET A 15 8.72 12.60 18.18
C MET A 15 8.44 12.54 19.69
N ALA A 16 7.31 13.09 20.15
CA ALA A 16 6.91 13.02 21.55
C ALA A 16 6.56 11.58 21.99
N LEU A 17 5.91 10.80 21.11
CA LEU A 17 5.61 9.38 21.33
C LEU A 17 6.88 8.51 21.40
N LEU A 18 7.88 8.80 20.54
CA LEU A 18 9.18 8.14 20.55
C LEU A 18 9.98 8.41 21.84
N GLY A 19 9.88 9.61 22.40
CA GLY A 19 10.54 9.99 23.66
C GLY A 19 9.96 9.27 24.88
N ALA A 20 8.63 9.14 24.96
CA ALA A 20 7.96 8.49 26.09
C ALA A 20 8.18 6.95 26.13
N ALA A 21 8.32 6.31 24.97
CA ALA A 21 8.60 4.88 24.87
C ALA A 21 9.99 4.49 25.42
N ARG A 22 10.96 5.43 25.39
CA ARG A 22 12.34 5.19 25.81
C ARG A 22 12.49 5.05 27.33
N LEU A 23 11.55 5.57 28.13
CA LEU A 23 11.67 5.63 29.59
C LEU A 23 10.96 4.48 30.35
N ARG A 24 10.30 3.55 29.65
CA ARG A 24 9.57 2.42 30.28
C ARG A 24 10.18 1.03 30.04
N ALA A 25 11.30 0.95 29.33
CA ALA A 25 11.88 -0.32 28.87
C ALA A 25 12.73 -1.06 29.93
N GLU A 26 12.84 -0.58 31.17
CA GLU A 26 13.83 -1.08 32.12
C GLU A 26 13.36 -2.11 33.16
N GLN A 27 12.12 -2.58 33.17
CA GLN A 27 11.72 -3.61 34.15
C GLN A 27 10.92 -4.79 33.59
N VAL A 28 11.58 -5.96 33.66
CA VAL A 28 11.09 -7.36 33.63
C VAL A 28 10.80 -7.97 32.24
N GLY A 29 11.61 -8.96 31.84
CA GLY A 29 11.29 -9.95 30.78
C GLY A 29 11.55 -9.54 29.32
N GLY A 30 11.82 -8.26 29.05
CA GLY A 30 12.32 -7.75 27.78
C GLY A 30 11.28 -7.56 26.67
N LEU A 31 11.52 -6.56 25.82
CA LEU A 31 10.76 -6.21 24.60
C LEU A 31 10.66 -7.34 23.56
N PHE A 32 11.16 -8.55 23.82
CA PHE A 32 11.30 -9.66 22.90
C PHE A 32 10.56 -10.94 23.32
N ALA A 33 9.97 -11.00 24.52
CA ALA A 33 9.25 -12.18 24.97
C ALA A 33 7.93 -12.42 24.18
N ALA A 34 7.55 -13.70 24.10
CA ALA A 34 6.25 -14.13 23.58
C ALA A 34 5.11 -13.63 24.50
N GLY A 35 3.95 -13.34 23.92
CA GLY A 35 2.76 -12.87 24.62
C GLY A 35 2.74 -11.37 24.99
N VAL A 36 3.83 -10.64 24.73
CA VAL A 36 3.93 -9.18 25.00
C VAL A 36 3.20 -8.39 23.90
N PRO A 37 2.26 -7.49 24.23
CA PRO A 37 1.67 -6.55 23.28
C PRO A 37 2.77 -5.72 22.60
N THR A 38 2.73 -5.60 21.28
CA THR A 38 3.70 -4.73 20.60
C THR A 38 3.33 -3.26 20.83
N LEU A 39 4.28 -2.42 21.23
CA LEU A 39 4.07 -0.96 21.42
C LEU A 39 3.99 -0.19 20.09
N GLY A 40 3.35 -0.77 19.07
CA GLY A 40 3.11 -0.05 17.83
C GLY A 40 4.38 0.19 17.00
N GLY A 41 5.36 -0.71 17.05
CA GLY A 41 6.39 -0.82 16.00
C GLY A 41 5.73 -1.18 14.67
N ARG A 42 4.95 -0.26 14.11
CA ARG A 42 4.10 -0.41 12.93
C ARG A 42 4.75 0.22 11.71
N PHE A 43 5.68 1.14 11.94
CA PHE A 43 6.38 1.90 10.91
C PHE A 43 7.77 1.33 10.55
N VAL A 44 8.16 0.18 11.09
CA VAL A 44 9.46 -0.46 10.80
C VAL A 44 9.36 -1.94 10.41
N TRP A 45 8.14 -2.42 10.17
CA TRP A 45 7.85 -3.83 9.89
C TRP A 45 7.05 -3.99 8.61
N SER A 46 7.51 -4.88 7.72
CA SER A 46 6.84 -5.30 6.49
C SER A 46 6.13 -6.62 6.71
N ASP A 47 4.87 -6.74 6.30
CA ASP A 47 4.19 -8.04 6.24
C ASP A 47 4.85 -8.92 5.17
N GLU A 48 5.07 -10.19 5.52
CA GLU A 48 5.68 -11.22 4.68
C GLU A 48 4.75 -12.42 4.50
N VAL A 49 3.90 -12.68 5.51
CA VAL A 49 2.81 -13.64 5.46
C VAL A 49 1.62 -13.02 6.17
N VAL A 50 0.41 -13.16 5.60
CA VAL A 50 -0.85 -12.78 6.23
C VAL A 50 -1.84 -13.91 6.04
N ASP A 51 -2.34 -14.47 7.13
CA ASP A 51 -3.21 -15.66 7.12
C ASP A 51 -4.16 -15.63 8.33
N HIS A 52 -5.48 -15.53 8.10
CA HIS A 52 -6.51 -15.45 9.16
C HIS A 52 -6.19 -14.46 10.29
N GLY A 53 -5.68 -13.27 9.94
CA GLY A 53 -5.29 -12.22 10.89
C GLY A 53 -3.91 -12.41 11.53
N TRP A 54 -3.30 -13.60 11.42
CA TRP A 54 -1.91 -13.84 11.81
C TRP A 54 -0.95 -13.24 10.78
N ARG A 55 0.19 -12.76 11.26
CA ARG A 55 1.17 -12.05 10.42
C ARG A 55 2.59 -12.43 10.75
N ILE A 56 3.37 -12.81 9.74
CA ILE A 56 4.83 -12.80 9.83
C ILE A 56 5.29 -11.46 9.28
N GLN A 57 6.12 -10.76 10.05
CA GLN A 57 6.63 -9.46 9.66
C GLN A 57 8.14 -9.39 9.75
N LYS A 58 8.78 -8.73 8.77
CA LYS A 58 10.22 -8.46 8.71
C LYS A 58 10.54 -7.05 9.19
N HIS A 59 11.56 -6.90 10.02
CA HIS A 59 12.02 -5.59 10.47
C HIS A 59 12.94 -4.94 9.43
N ALA A 60 12.63 -3.72 8.98
CA ALA A 60 13.35 -3.00 7.95
C ALA A 60 14.86 -2.81 8.23
N VAL A 61 15.22 -2.51 9.48
CA VAL A 61 16.63 -2.25 9.87
C VAL A 61 17.42 -3.52 10.21
N ILE A 62 16.90 -4.37 11.10
CA ILE A 62 17.67 -5.50 11.64
C ILE A 62 17.42 -6.83 10.91
N GLY A 63 16.49 -6.88 9.96
CA GLY A 63 16.19 -8.07 9.16
C GLY A 63 15.57 -9.25 9.92
N HIS A 64 15.28 -9.11 11.22
CA HIS A 64 14.62 -10.12 12.03
C HIS A 64 13.13 -10.20 11.70
N TYR A 65 12.55 -11.36 11.96
CA TYR A 65 11.13 -11.63 11.78
C TYR A 65 10.41 -11.73 13.12
N ARG A 66 9.12 -11.42 13.12
CA ARG A 66 8.21 -11.71 14.22
C ARG A 66 6.93 -12.36 13.69
N LEU A 67 6.36 -13.28 14.46
CA LEU A 67 5.01 -13.79 14.26
C LEU A 67 4.07 -13.06 15.20
N LEU A 68 2.99 -12.49 14.68
CA LEU A 68 1.89 -11.89 15.44
C LEU A 68 0.62 -12.71 15.23
N ASP A 69 -0.19 -12.82 16.29
CA ASP A 69 -1.57 -13.30 16.18
C ASP A 69 -2.52 -12.18 15.72
N ALA A 70 -3.79 -12.52 15.53
CA ALA A 70 -4.85 -11.60 15.11
C ALA A 70 -5.09 -10.41 16.09
N SER A 71 -4.60 -10.52 17.33
CA SER A 71 -4.67 -9.45 18.34
C SER A 71 -3.38 -8.63 18.45
N ASP A 72 -2.51 -8.67 17.42
CA ASP A 72 -1.19 -8.03 17.38
C ASP A 72 -0.26 -8.48 18.54
N ARG A 73 -0.46 -9.67 19.13
CA ARG A 73 0.45 -10.21 20.16
C ARG A 73 1.51 -11.06 19.52
N ARG A 74 2.75 -10.88 19.95
CA ARG A 74 3.89 -11.64 19.42
C ARG A 74 3.90 -13.07 19.92
N GLN A 75 4.01 -14.00 18.99
CA GLN A 75 4.05 -15.45 19.23
C GLN A 75 5.42 -16.06 18.92
N ALA A 76 6.22 -15.42 18.04
CA ALA A 76 7.61 -15.81 17.77
C ALA A 76 8.46 -14.60 17.34
N PHE A 77 9.78 -14.72 17.44
CA PHE A 77 10.77 -13.74 16.97
C PHE A 77 12.07 -14.44 16.58
N GLY A 78 12.69 -14.07 15.47
CA GLY A 78 13.92 -14.69 14.98
C GLY A 78 14.01 -14.73 13.46
N THR A 79 14.24 -15.91 12.90
CA THR A 79 14.29 -16.13 11.45
C THR A 79 12.89 -16.27 10.85
N PHE A 80 12.79 -16.10 9.53
CA PHE A 80 11.56 -16.35 8.78
C PHE A 80 11.07 -17.78 8.98
N ASP A 81 11.95 -18.78 8.79
CA ASP A 81 11.62 -20.19 8.92
C ASP A 81 11.10 -20.56 10.32
N ALA A 82 11.66 -19.97 11.37
CA ALA A 82 11.19 -20.19 12.73
C ALA A 82 9.77 -19.62 12.94
N CYS A 83 9.49 -18.44 12.40
CA CYS A 83 8.15 -17.84 12.46
C CYS A 83 7.15 -18.63 11.63
N LEU A 84 7.54 -19.09 10.43
CA LEU A 84 6.70 -19.87 9.54
C LEU A 84 6.41 -21.27 10.11
N ALA A 85 7.41 -21.93 10.69
CA ALA A 85 7.21 -23.20 11.41
C ALA A 85 6.21 -23.04 12.55
N LYS A 86 6.31 -21.95 13.34
CA LYS A 86 5.36 -21.68 14.42
C LYS A 86 3.96 -21.38 13.90
N LEU A 87 3.82 -20.60 12.83
CA LEU A 87 2.52 -20.35 12.19
C LEU A 87 1.89 -21.67 11.71
N ASN A 88 2.66 -22.55 11.08
CA ASN A 88 2.16 -23.85 10.61
C ASN A 88 1.76 -24.80 11.74
N GLU A 89 2.46 -24.76 12.88
CA GLU A 89 2.07 -25.48 14.09
C GLU A 89 0.70 -25.00 14.59
N VAL A 90 0.50 -23.68 14.67
CA VAL A 90 -0.75 -23.05 15.11
C VAL A 90 -1.88 -23.33 14.13
N LYS A 91 -1.66 -23.17 12.82
CA LYS A 91 -2.65 -23.48 11.76
C LYS A 91 -3.24 -24.88 11.92
N LYS A 92 -2.39 -25.86 12.27
CA LYS A 92 -2.79 -27.25 12.52
C LYS A 92 -3.51 -27.42 13.86
N ALA A 93 -2.97 -26.83 14.94
CA ALA A 93 -3.52 -26.96 16.28
C ALA A 93 -4.91 -26.30 16.41
N GLU A 94 -5.10 -25.15 15.78
CA GLU A 94 -6.34 -24.37 15.79
C GLU A 94 -7.28 -24.69 14.61
N ASN A 95 -6.86 -25.58 13.70
CA ASN A 95 -7.61 -26.01 12.53
C ASN A 95 -8.17 -24.83 11.72
N PHE A 96 -7.27 -23.98 11.20
CA PHE A 96 -7.65 -22.81 10.41
C PHE A 96 -8.56 -23.22 9.23
N PRO A 97 -9.60 -22.43 8.93
CA PRO A 97 -10.40 -22.70 7.75
C PRO A 97 -9.57 -22.51 6.47
N PRO A 98 -10.00 -23.12 5.35
CA PRO A 98 -9.33 -22.89 4.08
C PRO A 98 -9.48 -21.43 3.66
N ASN A 99 -8.42 -20.87 3.07
CA ASN A 99 -8.50 -19.54 2.47
C ASN A 99 -9.53 -19.51 1.32
N PRO A 100 -10.14 -18.35 1.07
CA PRO A 100 -11.04 -18.16 -0.06
C PRO A 100 -10.28 -18.30 -1.39
N LYS A 101 -11.01 -18.66 -2.45
CA LYS A 101 -10.42 -18.82 -3.80
C LYS A 101 -10.04 -17.49 -4.47
N GLU A 102 -10.71 -16.40 -4.10
CA GLU A 102 -10.40 -15.05 -4.56
C GLU A 102 -10.05 -14.16 -3.35
N ALA A 103 -9.03 -13.33 -3.49
CA ALA A 103 -8.65 -12.33 -2.48
C ALA A 103 -8.35 -10.97 -3.11
N VAL A 104 -8.56 -9.90 -2.34
CA VAL A 104 -8.22 -8.51 -2.69
C VAL A 104 -7.07 -8.04 -1.82
N ILE A 105 -5.90 -7.85 -2.41
CA ILE A 105 -4.74 -7.28 -1.74
C ILE A 105 -4.90 -5.76 -1.67
N VAL A 106 -4.77 -5.18 -0.48
CA VAL A 106 -4.95 -3.74 -0.24
C VAL A 106 -3.64 -3.12 0.27
N LEU A 107 -3.15 -2.07 -0.40
CA LEU A 107 -1.90 -1.36 -0.03
C LEU A 107 -2.14 0.13 0.25
N HIS A 108 -1.48 0.62 1.30
CA HIS A 108 -1.45 2.03 1.68
C HIS A 108 -0.33 2.82 0.98
N GLY A 109 -0.28 4.15 1.20
CA GLY A 109 0.73 5.05 0.63
C GLY A 109 1.89 5.41 1.57
N LEU A 110 2.73 6.35 1.10
CA LEU A 110 3.86 6.93 1.84
C LEU A 110 3.39 7.69 3.08
N GLY A 111 4.05 7.46 4.22
CA GLY A 111 3.71 8.11 5.50
C GLY A 111 2.44 7.57 6.18
N ALA A 112 1.76 6.60 5.55
CA ALA A 112 0.63 5.87 6.10
C ALA A 112 1.04 4.48 6.60
N GLY A 113 0.08 3.79 7.21
CA GLY A 113 0.12 2.36 7.54
C GLY A 113 -1.19 1.68 7.14
N ARG A 114 -1.25 0.35 7.24
CA ARG A 114 -2.42 -0.45 6.81
C ARG A 114 -3.76 0.04 7.37
N GLN A 115 -3.78 0.62 8.58
CA GLN A 115 -4.99 1.13 9.22
C GLN A 115 -5.71 2.22 8.41
N PHE A 116 -4.98 2.97 7.57
CA PHE A 116 -5.60 3.96 6.67
C PHE A 116 -6.48 3.33 5.59
N MET A 117 -6.25 2.05 5.28
CA MET A 117 -7.01 1.27 4.32
C MET A 117 -8.05 0.36 4.98
N GLU A 118 -8.12 0.34 6.33
CA GLU A 118 -9.00 -0.58 7.07
C GLU A 118 -10.46 -0.37 6.69
N GLY A 119 -10.96 0.87 6.77
CA GLY A 119 -12.35 1.14 6.45
C GLY A 119 -12.72 0.94 4.97
N LEU A 120 -11.74 0.94 4.05
CA LEU A 120 -11.99 0.50 2.67
C LEU A 120 -12.08 -1.04 2.61
N SER A 121 -11.20 -1.73 3.31
CA SER A 121 -11.17 -3.20 3.40
C SER A 121 -12.48 -3.75 3.99
N GLU A 122 -12.89 -3.23 5.16
CA GLU A 122 -14.17 -3.55 5.81
C GLU A 122 -15.35 -3.31 4.86
N TYR A 123 -15.36 -2.20 4.14
CA TYR A 123 -16.42 -1.90 3.18
C TYR A 123 -16.51 -2.95 2.06
N LEU A 124 -15.38 -3.40 1.52
CA LEU A 124 -15.33 -4.43 0.48
C LEU A 124 -15.80 -5.80 0.99
N GLU A 125 -15.45 -6.14 2.24
CA GLU A 125 -15.88 -7.37 2.91
C GLU A 125 -17.40 -7.35 3.15
N GLU A 126 -17.90 -6.30 3.80
CA GLU A 126 -19.30 -6.18 4.21
C GLU A 126 -20.27 -6.04 3.03
N ASN A 127 -19.89 -5.27 2.01
CA ASN A 127 -20.81 -4.92 0.91
C ASN A 127 -20.56 -5.73 -0.37
N GLY A 128 -19.37 -6.33 -0.50
CA GLY A 128 -18.95 -7.09 -1.68
C GLY A 128 -18.79 -8.58 -1.45
N ASN A 129 -18.78 -9.03 -0.19
CA ASN A 129 -18.36 -10.38 0.19
C ASN A 129 -16.99 -10.76 -0.42
N LEU A 130 -16.08 -9.78 -0.45
CA LEU A 130 -14.72 -9.94 -0.96
C LEU A 130 -13.79 -10.16 0.22
N ALA A 131 -12.96 -11.21 0.18
CA ALA A 131 -11.93 -11.40 1.20
C ALA A 131 -10.77 -10.44 0.96
N THR A 132 -10.45 -9.59 1.94
CA THR A 132 -9.37 -8.61 1.79
C THR A 132 -8.14 -9.01 2.60
N ILE A 133 -6.98 -8.65 2.07
CA ILE A 133 -5.69 -8.80 2.75
C ILE A 133 -5.07 -7.41 2.80
N ASN A 134 -5.28 -6.73 3.92
CA ASN A 134 -4.74 -5.39 4.18
C ASN A 134 -3.26 -5.50 4.58
N VAL A 135 -2.36 -5.23 3.63
CA VAL A 135 -0.91 -5.42 3.75
C VAL A 135 -0.26 -4.15 4.32
N GLY A 136 0.52 -4.30 5.39
CA GLY A 136 1.31 -3.23 5.99
C GLY A 136 2.79 -3.31 5.61
N TYR A 137 3.39 -2.16 5.36
CA TYR A 137 4.84 -2.04 5.18
C TYR A 137 5.36 -0.69 5.72
N PRO A 138 6.65 -0.58 6.09
CA PRO A 138 7.21 0.58 6.75
C PRO A 138 7.55 1.64 5.71
N SER A 139 6.53 2.35 5.23
CA SER A 139 6.53 3.16 4.01
C SER A 139 7.59 4.26 3.90
N THR A 140 8.35 4.56 4.95
CA THR A 140 9.43 5.55 4.97
C THR A 140 10.82 4.97 5.27
N MET A 141 10.95 3.64 5.43
CA MET A 141 12.17 3.01 5.98
C MET A 141 13.01 2.24 4.95
N GLU A 142 12.41 1.74 3.87
CA GLU A 142 13.08 0.98 2.82
C GLU A 142 12.78 1.62 1.45
N ASP A 143 13.14 0.96 0.36
CA ASP A 143 12.82 1.40 -1.00
C ASP A 143 11.64 0.61 -1.59
N ILE A 144 11.15 1.07 -2.76
CA ILE A 144 10.04 0.42 -3.48
C ILE A 144 10.37 -1.04 -3.84
N ASP A 145 11.65 -1.39 -4.06
CA ASP A 145 12.08 -2.75 -4.34
C ASP A 145 11.85 -3.69 -3.15
N ALA A 146 12.24 -3.25 -1.94
CA ALA A 146 12.02 -4.01 -0.72
C ALA A 146 10.52 -4.24 -0.45
N TYR A 147 9.68 -3.23 -0.69
CA TYR A 147 8.23 -3.37 -0.53
C TYR A 147 7.62 -4.32 -1.57
N ALA A 148 8.09 -4.27 -2.81
CA ALA A 148 7.67 -5.20 -3.86
C ALA A 148 8.09 -6.65 -3.55
N ALA A 149 9.26 -6.85 -2.95
CA ALA A 149 9.72 -8.16 -2.49
C ALA A 149 8.88 -8.69 -1.31
N SER A 150 8.52 -7.82 -0.36
CA SER A 150 7.62 -8.19 0.75
C SER A 150 6.22 -8.55 0.25
N LEU A 151 5.71 -7.81 -0.75
CA LEU A 151 4.44 -8.12 -1.42
C LEU A 151 4.49 -9.48 -2.16
N ASP A 152 5.59 -9.79 -2.86
CA ASP A 152 5.79 -11.11 -3.48
C ASP A 152 5.74 -12.23 -2.44
N SER A 153 6.41 -12.03 -1.30
CA SER A 153 6.39 -12.94 -0.15
C SER A 153 4.96 -13.18 0.35
N VAL A 154 4.17 -12.12 0.58
CA VAL A 154 2.77 -12.24 1.00
C VAL A 154 1.97 -13.08 0.01
N ILE A 155 2.04 -12.75 -1.29
CA ILE A 155 1.24 -13.43 -2.33
C ILE A 155 1.63 -14.91 -2.46
N ARG A 156 2.92 -15.24 -2.35
CA ARG A 156 3.40 -16.64 -2.42
C ARG A 156 2.92 -17.50 -1.25
N HIS A 157 2.56 -16.90 -0.12
CA HIS A 157 2.08 -17.60 1.07
C HIS A 157 0.56 -17.56 1.22
N LEU A 158 -0.19 -17.14 0.19
CA LEU A 158 -1.65 -17.22 0.16
C LEU A 158 -2.12 -18.62 -0.24
N ASP A 159 -1.87 -19.60 0.62
CA ASP A 159 -2.21 -21.01 0.40
C ASP A 159 -3.69 -21.17 -0.03
N GLY A 160 -3.94 -21.75 -1.21
CA GLY A 160 -5.29 -22.06 -1.69
C GLY A 160 -6.04 -20.91 -2.39
N VAL A 161 -5.48 -19.69 -2.38
CA VAL A 161 -5.98 -18.57 -3.20
C VAL A 161 -5.59 -18.81 -4.65
N GLU A 162 -6.55 -18.69 -5.57
CA GLU A 162 -6.34 -18.93 -7.01
C GLU A 162 -6.34 -17.62 -7.80
N ARG A 163 -7.06 -16.60 -7.31
CA ARG A 163 -7.25 -15.32 -7.99
C ARG A 163 -7.01 -14.15 -7.05
N VAL A 164 -6.26 -13.17 -7.54
CA VAL A 164 -5.90 -11.97 -6.78
C VAL A 164 -6.37 -10.73 -7.54
N SER A 165 -7.05 -9.83 -6.82
CA SER A 165 -7.25 -8.45 -7.26
C SER A 165 -6.48 -7.50 -6.34
N PHE A 166 -6.25 -6.27 -6.80
CA PHE A 166 -5.51 -5.26 -6.07
C PHE A 166 -6.33 -3.99 -5.86
N VAL A 167 -6.12 -3.36 -4.71
CA VAL A 167 -6.52 -1.97 -4.48
C VAL A 167 -5.36 -1.26 -3.81
N ALA A 168 -4.95 -0.11 -4.32
CA ALA A 168 -3.88 0.63 -3.68
C ALA A 168 -4.08 2.13 -3.71
N HIS A 169 -3.62 2.79 -2.66
CA HIS A 169 -3.59 4.23 -2.54
C HIS A 169 -2.18 4.78 -2.74
N SER A 170 -2.06 5.86 -3.53
CA SER A 170 -0.82 6.61 -3.67
C SER A 170 0.37 5.71 -4.03
N MET A 171 1.47 5.78 -3.28
CA MET A 171 2.68 4.98 -3.47
C MET A 171 2.45 3.46 -3.51
N GLY A 172 1.41 2.93 -2.86
CA GLY A 172 1.10 1.49 -2.93
C GLY A 172 0.86 0.99 -4.35
N ASN A 173 0.38 1.89 -5.24
CA ASN A 173 0.23 1.59 -6.66
C ASN A 173 1.57 1.34 -7.35
N VAL A 174 2.58 2.14 -7.00
CA VAL A 174 3.94 2.02 -7.53
C VAL A 174 4.60 0.74 -7.04
N VAL A 175 4.37 0.36 -5.78
CA VAL A 175 4.82 -0.94 -5.22
C VAL A 175 4.24 -2.11 -6.02
N ILE A 176 2.94 -2.10 -6.33
CA ILE A 176 2.32 -3.15 -7.15
C ILE A 176 2.87 -3.15 -8.58
N ARG A 177 3.01 -1.99 -9.22
CA ARG A 177 3.59 -1.90 -10.57
C ARG A 177 5.03 -2.42 -10.62
N ARG A 178 5.80 -2.20 -9.56
CA ARG A 178 7.16 -2.74 -9.40
C ARG A 178 7.14 -4.25 -9.20
N TYR A 179 6.25 -4.76 -8.36
CA TYR A 179 6.04 -6.19 -8.18
C TYR A 179 5.69 -6.90 -9.50
N LEU A 180 4.75 -6.35 -10.28
CA LEU A 180 4.39 -6.86 -11.60
C LEU A 180 5.58 -6.83 -12.58
N ASN A 181 6.43 -5.81 -12.51
CA ASN A 181 7.68 -5.77 -13.29
C ASN A 181 8.62 -6.91 -12.91
N ASN A 182 8.84 -7.14 -11.62
CA ASN A 182 9.67 -8.25 -11.16
C ASN A 182 9.14 -9.60 -11.66
N LEU A 183 7.82 -9.84 -11.57
CA LEU A 183 7.20 -11.05 -12.11
C LEU A 183 7.36 -11.20 -13.62
N SER A 184 7.22 -10.12 -14.39
CA SER A 184 7.34 -10.16 -15.85
C SER A 184 8.73 -10.63 -16.33
N ARG A 185 9.75 -10.48 -15.47
CA ARG A 185 11.14 -10.88 -15.72
C ARG A 185 11.45 -12.31 -15.28
N LEU A 186 10.53 -12.96 -14.56
CA LEU A 186 10.65 -14.36 -14.16
C LEU A 186 10.09 -15.28 -15.25
N ASP A 187 10.65 -16.49 -15.31
CA ASP A 187 10.03 -17.62 -15.99
C ASP A 187 8.60 -17.82 -15.45
N PRO A 188 7.58 -18.00 -16.31
CA PRO A 188 6.21 -18.27 -15.88
C PRO A 188 6.08 -19.36 -14.81
N ALA A 189 6.92 -20.40 -14.84
CA ALA A 189 6.90 -21.49 -13.85
C ALA A 189 7.37 -21.06 -12.43
N MET A 190 8.06 -19.90 -12.32
CA MET A 190 8.55 -19.35 -11.05
C MET A 190 7.63 -18.28 -10.46
N ARG A 191 6.59 -17.88 -11.20
CA ARG A 191 5.57 -16.92 -10.73
C ARG A 191 4.68 -17.58 -9.68
N PRO A 192 4.11 -16.80 -8.73
CA PRO A 192 3.11 -17.35 -7.82
C PRO A 192 1.94 -17.93 -8.63
N PRO A 193 1.36 -19.08 -8.21
CA PRO A 193 0.32 -19.79 -8.95
C PRO A 193 -1.05 -19.12 -8.76
N VAL A 194 -1.13 -17.82 -9.03
CA VAL A 194 -2.35 -17.01 -8.93
C VAL A 194 -2.62 -16.30 -10.25
N GLU A 195 -3.90 -16.16 -10.59
CA GLU A 195 -4.35 -15.32 -11.69
C GLU A 195 -4.66 -13.91 -11.17
N PHE A 196 -4.07 -12.89 -11.79
CA PHE A 196 -4.39 -11.50 -11.48
C PHE A 196 -5.62 -11.04 -12.27
N LYS A 197 -6.67 -10.64 -11.56
CA LYS A 197 -7.99 -10.37 -12.13
C LYS A 197 -8.20 -8.88 -12.41
N ARG A 198 -8.15 -8.04 -11.36
CA ARG A 198 -8.42 -6.60 -11.44
C ARG A 198 -7.53 -5.77 -10.53
N MET A 199 -7.30 -4.52 -10.89
CA MET A 199 -6.66 -3.53 -10.01
C MET A 199 -7.47 -2.22 -9.98
N VAL A 200 -7.65 -1.65 -8.78
CA VAL A 200 -8.15 -0.28 -8.60
C VAL A 200 -7.01 0.58 -8.06
N MET A 201 -6.67 1.63 -8.80
CA MET A 201 -5.65 2.59 -8.41
C MET A 201 -6.30 3.86 -7.86
N ILE A 202 -6.05 4.20 -6.60
CA ILE A 202 -6.60 5.39 -5.94
C ILE A 202 -5.48 6.44 -5.82
N SER A 203 -5.63 7.58 -6.50
CA SER A 203 -4.64 8.66 -6.61
C SER A 203 -3.20 8.17 -6.83
N PRO A 204 -2.93 7.36 -7.87
CA PRO A 204 -1.57 6.84 -8.10
C PRO A 204 -0.62 7.94 -8.61
N PRO A 205 0.64 8.01 -8.16
CA PRO A 205 1.66 8.84 -8.81
C PRO A 205 2.25 8.08 -10.02
N ASN A 206 1.46 7.93 -11.09
CA ASN A 206 1.81 7.05 -12.20
C ASN A 206 2.97 7.57 -13.07
N HIS A 207 3.23 8.88 -13.02
CA HIS A 207 4.32 9.59 -13.68
C HIS A 207 5.14 10.45 -12.68
N GLY A 208 5.21 9.98 -11.43
CA GLY A 208 5.93 10.64 -10.34
C GLY A 208 5.05 11.60 -9.56
N ALA A 209 5.65 12.25 -8.57
CA ALA A 209 4.98 13.24 -7.73
C ALA A 209 5.73 14.58 -7.80
N GLU A 210 5.14 15.58 -8.45
CA GLU A 210 5.79 16.87 -8.70
C GLU A 210 6.20 17.58 -7.40
N LEU A 211 5.40 17.44 -6.34
CA LEU A 211 5.75 17.96 -5.02
C LEU A 211 6.90 17.20 -4.34
N ALA A 212 7.19 15.96 -4.75
CA ALA A 212 8.32 15.21 -4.21
C ALA A 212 9.66 15.84 -4.60
N ASP A 213 9.78 16.50 -5.76
CA ASP A 213 10.98 17.27 -6.09
C ASP A 213 11.24 18.38 -5.06
N GLN A 214 10.21 19.17 -4.77
CA GLN A 214 10.30 20.29 -3.82
C GLN A 214 10.57 19.80 -2.38
N TRP A 215 10.02 18.63 -2.01
CA TRP A 215 10.16 18.07 -0.68
C TRP A 215 11.46 17.31 -0.46
N ALA A 216 11.98 16.66 -1.50
CA ALA A 216 13.24 15.95 -1.44
C ALA A 216 14.43 16.91 -1.27
N ASP A 217 14.30 18.16 -1.69
CA ASP A 217 15.32 19.19 -1.45
C ASP A 217 15.26 19.77 -0.02
N ASN A 218 14.16 19.54 0.69
CA ASN A 218 14.02 19.87 2.09
C ASN A 218 14.53 18.74 2.99
N LYS A 219 15.73 18.93 3.55
CA LYS A 219 16.40 17.95 4.41
C LYS A 219 15.55 17.43 5.58
N LEU A 220 14.61 18.23 6.10
CA LEU A 220 13.72 17.80 7.19
C LEU A 220 12.60 16.87 6.69
N VAL A 221 12.04 17.16 5.51
CA VAL A 221 10.98 16.34 4.91
C VAL A 221 11.56 15.03 4.36
N ALA A 222 12.72 15.09 3.70
CA ALA A 222 13.44 13.92 3.21
C ALA A 222 13.85 12.98 4.36
N ALA A 223 14.30 13.50 5.50
CA ALA A 223 14.65 12.68 6.66
C ALA A 223 13.45 11.93 7.27
N VAL A 224 12.22 12.43 7.09
CA VAL A 224 11.00 11.82 7.62
C VAL A 224 10.35 10.88 6.61
N ALA A 225 10.33 11.27 5.33
CA ALA A 225 9.70 10.50 4.26
C ALA A 225 10.60 9.38 3.71
N GLY A 226 11.92 9.47 3.93
CA GLY A 226 12.88 8.44 3.58
C GLY A 226 13.11 8.25 2.08
N LYS A 227 13.79 7.15 1.73
CA LYS A 227 14.18 6.80 0.35
C LYS A 227 13.03 6.81 -0.67
N PRO A 228 11.79 6.40 -0.33
CA PRO A 228 10.72 6.40 -1.33
C PRO A 228 10.36 7.79 -1.84
N LEU A 229 10.56 8.85 -1.04
CA LEU A 229 10.35 10.22 -1.51
C LEU A 229 11.30 10.57 -2.67
N ASP A 230 12.58 10.21 -2.57
CA ASP A 230 13.56 10.44 -3.64
C ASP A 230 13.25 9.61 -4.89
N GLN A 231 12.72 8.39 -4.71
CA GLN A 231 12.31 7.52 -5.82
C GLN A 231 11.06 8.03 -6.56
N LEU A 232 10.17 8.74 -5.87
CA LEU A 232 8.95 9.32 -6.45
C LEU A 232 9.18 10.70 -7.08
N ALA A 233 10.30 11.36 -6.78
CA ALA A 233 10.66 12.68 -7.27
C ALA A 233 11.06 12.65 -8.77
N PRO A 234 10.32 13.36 -9.67
CA PRO A 234 10.58 13.40 -11.12
C PRO A 234 12.01 13.77 -11.52
N SER A 235 12.64 14.70 -10.80
CA SER A 235 14.00 15.17 -11.06
C SER A 235 15.10 14.27 -10.49
N LYS A 236 14.73 13.24 -9.70
CA LYS A 236 15.68 12.38 -8.98
C LYS A 236 15.54 10.91 -9.40
N GLY A 237 14.86 10.10 -8.58
CA GLY A 237 14.81 8.65 -8.75
C GLY A 237 13.72 8.18 -9.71
N TRP A 238 12.71 9.01 -10.01
CA TRP A 238 11.58 8.58 -10.82
C TRP A 238 11.96 8.10 -12.23
N PRO A 239 12.86 8.76 -12.99
CA PRO A 239 13.19 8.30 -14.34
C PRO A 239 13.78 6.88 -14.38
N GLU A 240 14.55 6.49 -13.35
CA GLU A 240 15.04 5.11 -13.21
C GLU A 240 13.92 4.16 -12.78
N LEU A 241 13.14 4.55 -11.77
CA LEU A 241 12.06 3.73 -11.26
C LEU A 241 11.01 3.45 -12.34
N GLU A 242 10.60 4.44 -13.13
CA GLU A 242 9.54 4.29 -14.14
C GLU A 242 9.87 3.23 -15.20
N ARG A 243 11.15 3.11 -15.60
CA ARG A 243 11.62 2.04 -16.50
C ARG A 243 11.47 0.64 -15.92
N GLN A 244 11.29 0.57 -14.61
CA GLN A 244 11.21 -0.62 -13.79
C GLN A 244 9.78 -0.87 -13.27
N LEU A 245 8.79 -0.14 -13.79
CA LEU A 245 7.37 -0.32 -13.48
C LEU A 245 6.64 -0.94 -14.67
N SER A 246 5.82 -1.94 -14.42
CA SER A 246 4.91 -2.48 -15.44
C SER A 246 3.57 -1.75 -15.42
N THR A 247 2.95 -1.64 -16.59
CA THR A 247 1.50 -1.43 -16.70
C THR A 247 0.83 -2.79 -16.48
N PRO A 248 -0.23 -2.90 -15.67
CA PRO A 248 -0.97 -4.16 -15.54
C PRO A 248 -1.47 -4.65 -16.91
N ASP A 249 -1.28 -5.93 -17.20
CA ASP A 249 -1.75 -6.62 -18.43
C ASP A 249 -3.16 -7.22 -18.26
N PHE A 250 -3.76 -7.04 -17.09
CA PHE A 250 -5.15 -7.36 -16.75
C PHE A 250 -5.95 -6.08 -16.51
N GLN A 251 -7.27 -6.20 -16.29
CA GLN A 251 -8.16 -5.04 -16.16
C GLN A 251 -7.79 -4.15 -14.97
N PHE A 252 -7.50 -2.87 -15.20
CA PHE A 252 -7.32 -1.91 -14.12
C PHE A 252 -8.03 -0.59 -14.37
N GLY A 253 -8.45 0.07 -13.29
CA GLY A 253 -9.16 1.34 -13.32
C GLY A 253 -8.52 2.32 -12.35
N ILE A 254 -8.70 3.61 -12.62
CA ILE A 254 -8.10 4.69 -11.83
C ILE A 254 -9.17 5.63 -11.26
N ILE A 255 -9.08 5.90 -9.95
CA ILE A 255 -9.89 6.90 -9.25
C ILE A 255 -8.95 8.00 -8.78
N VAL A 256 -9.22 9.26 -9.12
CA VAL A 256 -8.43 10.41 -8.66
C VAL A 256 -9.27 11.39 -7.85
N GLY A 257 -8.61 12.10 -6.93
CA GLY A 257 -9.17 13.23 -6.23
C GLY A 257 -9.10 14.52 -7.06
N GLY A 258 -9.68 15.59 -6.54
CA GLY A 258 -9.64 16.91 -7.15
C GLY A 258 -10.87 17.76 -6.82
N ARG A 259 -10.99 18.93 -7.44
CA ARG A 259 -12.16 19.80 -7.29
C ARG A 259 -13.17 19.66 -8.43
N GLY A 260 -12.71 19.18 -9.58
CA GLY A 260 -13.48 19.13 -10.82
C GLY A 260 -13.60 20.49 -11.50
N ASP A 261 -12.72 21.45 -11.18
CA ASP A 261 -12.77 22.83 -11.68
C ASP A 261 -11.57 23.23 -12.56
N ARG A 262 -10.68 22.27 -12.85
CA ARG A 262 -9.44 22.46 -13.65
C ARG A 262 -8.33 23.27 -12.97
N GLU A 263 -8.55 23.80 -11.77
CA GLU A 263 -7.55 24.59 -11.02
C GLU A 263 -7.06 23.89 -9.75
N GLY A 264 -7.86 23.01 -9.16
CA GLY A 264 -7.42 22.20 -8.03
C GLY A 264 -7.23 22.96 -6.71
N TYR A 265 -6.50 22.36 -5.77
CA TYR A 265 -6.28 22.92 -4.44
C TYR A 265 -4.99 23.73 -4.31
N LEU A 266 -4.02 23.52 -5.21
CA LEU A 266 -2.68 24.10 -5.12
C LEU A 266 -2.24 24.72 -6.45
N ASP A 267 -2.12 26.05 -6.48
CA ASP A 267 -1.61 26.80 -7.65
C ASP A 267 -0.23 26.34 -8.16
N ALA A 268 0.54 25.65 -7.30
CA ALA A 268 1.87 25.11 -7.64
C ALA A 268 1.80 23.83 -8.49
N ILE A 269 0.65 23.16 -8.56
CA ILE A 269 0.42 21.96 -9.37
C ILE A 269 -0.41 22.39 -10.59
N PRO A 270 0.07 22.17 -11.83
CA PRO A 270 -0.70 22.53 -13.01
C PRO A 270 -1.99 21.70 -13.13
N GLY A 271 -3.11 22.40 -13.30
CA GLY A 271 -4.42 21.78 -13.53
C GLY A 271 -5.13 21.39 -12.23
N ASP A 272 -6.12 20.50 -12.34
CA ASP A 272 -6.80 19.98 -11.16
C ASP A 272 -5.90 19.00 -10.40
N ASP A 273 -5.96 19.04 -9.07
CA ASP A 273 -5.09 18.28 -8.18
C ASP A 273 -5.84 17.86 -6.91
N ASP A 274 -5.37 16.82 -6.26
CA ASP A 274 -5.94 16.33 -4.99
C ASP A 274 -5.23 16.89 -3.75
N GLY A 275 -4.51 17.99 -3.87
CA GLY A 275 -3.67 18.58 -2.83
C GLY A 275 -2.31 17.92 -2.68
N LEU A 276 -2.00 16.92 -3.53
CA LEU A 276 -0.67 16.31 -3.61
C LEU A 276 -0.23 15.99 -5.04
N LEU A 277 -1.12 15.42 -5.84
CA LEU A 277 -0.86 14.98 -7.21
C LEU A 277 -1.82 15.66 -8.18
N SER A 278 -1.32 15.98 -9.37
CA SER A 278 -2.17 16.40 -10.49
C SER A 278 -3.06 15.23 -10.96
N VAL A 279 -4.23 15.56 -11.51
CA VAL A 279 -5.08 14.56 -12.18
C VAL A 279 -4.33 13.91 -13.34
N GLU A 280 -3.50 14.67 -14.05
CA GLU A 280 -2.74 14.18 -15.21
C GLU A 280 -1.64 13.18 -14.82
N THR A 281 -0.85 13.42 -13.76
CA THR A 281 0.20 12.46 -13.33
C THR A 281 -0.37 11.11 -12.89
N SER A 282 -1.64 11.09 -12.47
CA SER A 282 -2.33 9.86 -12.08
C SER A 282 -2.85 9.02 -13.24
N LYS A 283 -2.94 9.57 -14.45
CA LYS A 283 -3.38 8.79 -15.61
C LYS A 283 -2.32 7.73 -15.96
N LEU A 284 -2.78 6.60 -16.49
CA LEU A 284 -1.90 5.57 -17.04
C LEU A 284 -2.63 4.89 -18.20
N ALA A 285 -1.95 4.84 -19.35
CA ALA A 285 -2.48 4.17 -20.53
C ALA A 285 -2.73 2.68 -20.26
N GLY A 286 -3.86 2.16 -20.75
CA GLY A 286 -4.34 0.81 -20.51
C GLY A 286 -5.46 0.73 -19.47
N ALA A 287 -5.72 1.81 -18.71
CA ALA A 287 -6.82 1.83 -17.76
C ALA A 287 -8.15 1.65 -18.50
N THR A 288 -8.96 0.68 -18.09
CA THR A 288 -10.23 0.37 -18.76
C THR A 288 -11.39 1.25 -18.30
N ASP A 289 -11.18 1.99 -17.20
CA ASP A 289 -12.08 3.02 -16.71
C ASP A 289 -11.30 4.05 -15.87
N PHE A 290 -11.79 5.28 -15.83
CA PHE A 290 -11.20 6.40 -15.11
C PHE A 290 -12.30 7.30 -14.58
N ILE A 291 -12.25 7.64 -13.28
CA ILE A 291 -13.14 8.65 -12.71
C ILE A 291 -12.37 9.64 -11.85
N GLN A 292 -12.85 10.88 -11.85
CA GLN A 292 -12.45 11.90 -10.88
C GLN A 292 -13.58 12.06 -9.85
N THR A 293 -13.21 12.08 -8.57
CA THR A 293 -14.10 12.37 -7.45
C THR A 293 -13.64 13.62 -6.72
N LYS A 294 -14.55 14.31 -6.03
CA LYS A 294 -14.16 15.42 -5.17
C LYS A 294 -13.45 14.90 -3.94
N GLY A 295 -12.25 15.39 -3.65
CA GLY A 295 -11.51 14.91 -2.49
C GLY A 295 -10.05 15.31 -2.47
N ILE A 296 -9.47 15.28 -1.27
CA ILE A 296 -8.03 15.47 -1.05
C ILE A 296 -7.31 14.14 -0.89
N HIS A 297 -6.06 14.08 -1.35
CA HIS A 297 -5.24 12.90 -1.55
C HIS A 297 -5.30 11.91 -0.38
N GLN A 298 -5.04 12.41 0.84
CA GLN A 298 -4.90 11.59 2.04
C GLN A 298 -6.21 10.94 2.50
N LEU A 299 -7.35 11.51 2.10
CA LEU A 299 -8.67 11.05 2.52
C LEU A 299 -9.37 10.22 1.45
N MET A 300 -8.78 10.07 0.26
CA MET A 300 -9.39 9.38 -0.87
C MET A 300 -9.95 7.98 -0.52
N PRO A 301 -9.20 7.08 0.16
CA PRO A 301 -9.74 5.77 0.56
C PRO A 301 -10.90 5.82 1.56
N GLN A 302 -11.14 6.97 2.20
CA GLN A 302 -12.18 7.15 3.22
C GLN A 302 -13.51 7.66 2.64
N TYR A 303 -13.50 8.25 1.45
CA TYR A 303 -14.72 8.77 0.83
C TYR A 303 -15.65 7.64 0.38
N LYS A 304 -16.94 7.80 0.68
CA LYS A 304 -17.97 6.78 0.39
C LYS A 304 -18.06 6.49 -1.11
N GLU A 305 -17.95 7.53 -1.93
CA GLU A 305 -17.99 7.46 -3.38
C GLU A 305 -16.80 6.66 -3.93
N VAL A 306 -15.61 6.84 -3.36
CA VAL A 306 -14.40 6.09 -3.75
C VAL A 306 -14.54 4.62 -3.36
N ARG A 307 -15.04 4.32 -2.16
CA ARG A 307 -15.28 2.94 -1.71
C ARG A 307 -16.31 2.22 -2.58
N ALA A 308 -17.43 2.88 -2.88
CA ALA A 308 -18.48 2.35 -3.75
C ALA A 308 -17.97 2.11 -5.18
N ALA A 309 -17.23 3.06 -5.75
CA ALA A 309 -16.63 2.90 -7.07
C ALA A 309 -15.59 1.76 -7.10
N THR A 310 -14.74 1.66 -6.08
CA THR A 310 -13.76 0.57 -5.94
C THR A 310 -14.47 -0.78 -5.94
N LEU A 311 -15.51 -0.94 -5.12
CA LEU A 311 -16.31 -2.17 -5.08
C LEU A 311 -16.94 -2.49 -6.44
N SER A 312 -17.58 -1.51 -7.08
CA SER A 312 -18.19 -1.69 -8.41
C SER A 312 -17.16 -2.16 -9.43
N TYR A 313 -15.96 -1.57 -9.43
CA TYR A 313 -14.91 -1.95 -10.37
C TYR A 313 -14.40 -3.36 -10.10
N LEU A 314 -14.16 -3.72 -8.84
CA LEU A 314 -13.71 -5.07 -8.48
C LEU A 314 -14.72 -6.15 -8.87
N LEU A 315 -16.02 -5.87 -8.77
CA LEU A 315 -17.08 -6.82 -9.16
C LEU A 315 -17.30 -6.84 -10.68
N ASN A 316 -17.38 -5.68 -11.32
CA ASN A 316 -17.94 -5.53 -12.66
C ASN A 316 -16.95 -5.02 -13.73
N GLY A 317 -15.81 -4.47 -13.33
CA GLY A 317 -14.83 -3.86 -14.24
C GLY A 317 -15.24 -2.47 -14.76
N TYR A 318 -16.08 -1.73 -14.02
CA TYR A 318 -16.40 -0.32 -14.25
C TYR A 318 -16.74 0.37 -12.91
N PHE A 319 -16.54 1.68 -12.85
CA PHE A 319 -16.81 2.48 -11.64
C PHE A 319 -18.28 2.86 -11.48
N SER A 320 -18.97 3.21 -12.57
CA SER A 320 -20.39 3.62 -12.53
C SER A 320 -21.29 2.68 -13.34
N SER A 321 -21.01 2.50 -14.63
CA SER A 321 -21.72 1.57 -15.49
C SER A 321 -20.87 1.14 -16.68
N ALA A 322 -21.19 0.02 -17.32
CA ALA A 322 -20.50 -0.42 -18.53
C ALA A 322 -20.58 0.59 -19.69
N ALA A 323 -21.66 1.38 -19.77
CA ALA A 323 -21.90 2.35 -20.84
C ALA A 323 -21.17 3.69 -20.63
N THR A 324 -20.69 3.96 -19.42
CA THR A 324 -20.09 5.26 -19.04
C THR A 324 -18.61 5.11 -18.71
N LYS A 325 -17.94 4.10 -19.26
CA LYS A 325 -16.50 3.92 -19.06
C LYS A 325 -15.72 5.03 -19.72
N HIS A 326 -14.65 5.47 -19.06
CA HIS A 326 -13.70 6.42 -19.61
C HIS A 326 -12.30 5.77 -19.71
N PRO A 327 -12.06 4.89 -20.70
CA PRO A 327 -10.76 4.22 -20.83
C PRO A 327 -9.66 5.22 -21.20
N ILE A 328 -8.46 4.99 -20.68
CA ILE A 328 -7.26 5.75 -21.05
C ILE A 328 -6.49 4.93 -22.09
N VAL A 329 -6.65 5.31 -23.34
CA VAL A 329 -5.97 4.66 -24.47
C VAL A 329 -4.54 5.21 -24.57
N ALA A 330 -3.58 4.33 -24.91
CA ALA A 330 -2.24 4.79 -25.27
C ALA A 330 -2.34 5.75 -26.47
N PRO A 331 -1.54 6.83 -26.53
CA PRO A 331 -1.47 7.64 -27.74
C PRO A 331 -1.10 6.75 -28.93
N ALA A 332 -1.75 6.98 -30.07
CA ALA A 332 -1.41 6.27 -31.31
C ALA A 332 0.07 6.54 -31.61
N ARG A 333 0.84 5.47 -31.80
CA ARG A 333 2.26 5.53 -32.16
C ARG A 333 2.45 6.03 -33.59
#